data_AF-A0A0Q6TF33-F1
#
_entry.id   AF-A0A0Q6TF33-F1
#
_cell.length_a   1.000
_cell.length_b   1.000
_cell.length_c   1.000
_cell.angle_alpha   90.00
_cell.angle_beta   90.00
_cell.angle_gamma   90.00
#
_symmetry.space_group_name_H-M   'P 1'
#
loop_
_entity.id
_entity.type
_entity.pdbx_description
1 polymer ?
#
loop_
_entity_poly.entity_id
_entity_poly.type
_entity_poly.pdbx_seq_one_letter_code
_entity_poly.pdbx_strand_id
1 'polypeptide(L)'
;MATAANKTVPTDADVEAHFAAQPEVRAADCRALAALMQRASGHRPVMWGRMVGFGRHHYVYDSGGEGDIFEIGFASGAGGKGDISLYFNTGCIPAERAALLARLGKHRHGKGCVYVKRLADVDLGVLEELCATALKEKRS
;
A
#
# COMPACT_ATOMS: atom_id res chain seq x y z
N MET A 1 13.60 24.44 -15.96
CA MET A 1 13.86 23.31 -15.05
C MET A 1 12.73 22.31 -15.24
N ALA A 2 13.04 21.08 -15.70
CA ALA A 2 12.01 20.06 -15.91
C ALA A 2 11.52 19.54 -14.55
N THR A 3 10.33 19.97 -14.12
CA THR A 3 9.61 19.35 -13.01
C THR A 3 9.32 17.91 -13.41
N ALA A 4 10.01 16.95 -12.78
CA ALA A 4 9.71 15.54 -12.94
C ALA A 4 8.25 15.33 -12.49
N ALA A 5 7.35 15.12 -13.46
CA ALA A 5 5.94 14.88 -13.18
C ALA A 5 5.81 13.73 -12.18
N ASN A 6 4.95 13.90 -11.16
CA ASN A 6 4.67 12.86 -10.18
C ASN A 6 4.23 11.59 -10.93
N LYS A 7 5.02 10.51 -10.82
CA LYS A 7 4.75 9.25 -11.52
C LYS A 7 3.66 8.42 -10.84
N THR A 8 3.24 8.85 -9.65
CA THR A 8 2.22 8.20 -8.82
C THR A 8 0.91 8.95 -9.00
N VAL A 9 0.29 8.77 -10.15
CA VAL A 9 -1.04 9.31 -10.47
C VAL A 9 -1.99 8.16 -10.78
N PRO A 10 -3.29 8.29 -10.47
CA PRO A 10 -4.27 7.26 -10.81
C PRO A 10 -4.36 7.09 -12.32
N THR A 11 -4.57 5.85 -12.78
CA THR A 11 -4.72 5.51 -14.19
C THR A 11 -5.92 4.59 -14.42
N ASP A 12 -6.42 4.55 -15.65
CA ASP A 12 -7.48 3.62 -16.09
C ASP A 12 -6.95 2.21 -16.40
N ALA A 13 -5.74 1.88 -15.93
CA ALA A 13 -5.17 0.56 -16.16
C ALA A 13 -5.95 -0.51 -15.37
N ASP A 14 -6.15 -1.66 -16.00
CA ASP A 14 -6.89 -2.77 -15.43
C ASP A 14 -6.07 -3.44 -14.30
N VAL A 15 -6.61 -3.38 -13.09
CA VAL A 15 -6.01 -3.95 -11.87
C VAL A 15 -5.92 -5.48 -11.94
N GLU A 16 -6.96 -6.13 -12.45
CA GLU A 16 -7.00 -7.59 -12.54
C GLU A 16 -6.04 -8.09 -13.63
N ALA A 17 -5.94 -7.37 -14.75
CA ALA A 17 -4.93 -7.65 -15.77
C ALA A 17 -3.50 -7.52 -15.20
N HIS A 18 -3.25 -6.51 -14.36
CA HIS A 18 -1.97 -6.35 -13.66
C HIS A 18 -1.66 -7.53 -12.74
N PHE A 19 -2.67 -8.11 -12.08
CA PHE A 19 -2.52 -9.30 -11.25
C PHE A 19 -2.28 -10.56 -12.08
N ALA A 20 -3.05 -10.75 -13.14
CA ALA A 20 -2.93 -11.91 -14.04
C ALA A 20 -1.56 -11.99 -14.74
N ALA A 21 -0.89 -10.84 -14.92
CA ALA A 21 0.47 -10.78 -15.46
C ALA A 21 1.57 -11.24 -14.47
N GLN A 22 1.23 -11.49 -13.19
CA GLN A 22 2.19 -11.96 -12.18
C GLN A 22 2.26 -13.50 -12.15
N PRO A 23 3.35 -14.10 -11.61
CA PRO A 23 3.37 -15.52 -11.28
C PRO A 23 2.21 -15.90 -10.37
N GLU A 24 1.67 -17.12 -10.53
CA GLU A 24 0.42 -17.59 -9.90
C GLU A 24 0.32 -17.25 -8.40
N VAL A 25 1.34 -17.60 -7.61
CA VAL A 25 1.37 -17.31 -6.17
C VAL A 25 1.30 -15.81 -5.88
N ARG A 26 2.03 -15.00 -6.66
CA ARG A 26 2.00 -13.53 -6.51
C ARG A 26 0.64 -12.98 -6.94
N ALA A 27 0.04 -13.49 -8.00
CA ALA A 27 -1.30 -13.09 -8.42
C ALA A 27 -2.34 -13.37 -7.34
N ALA A 28 -2.26 -14.53 -6.68
CA ALA A 28 -3.11 -14.88 -5.53
C ALA A 28 -2.90 -13.92 -4.34
N ASP A 29 -1.65 -13.65 -3.96
CA ASP A 29 -1.32 -12.66 -2.92
C ASP A 29 -1.90 -11.27 -3.27
N CYS A 30 -1.73 -10.81 -4.51
CA CYS A 30 -2.24 -9.51 -4.97
C CYS A 30 -3.77 -9.41 -4.84
N ARG A 31 -4.50 -10.45 -5.27
CA ARG A 31 -5.97 -10.48 -5.17
C ARG A 31 -6.43 -10.49 -3.71
N ALA A 32 -5.77 -11.26 -2.85
CA ALA A 32 -6.08 -11.32 -1.43
C ALA A 32 -5.82 -9.97 -0.74
N LEU A 33 -4.69 -9.32 -1.04
CA LEU A 33 -4.38 -7.97 -0.57
C LEU A 33 -5.41 -6.96 -1.06
N ALA A 34 -5.78 -7.01 -2.34
CA ALA A 34 -6.75 -6.09 -2.89
C ALA A 34 -8.11 -6.23 -2.22
N ALA A 35 -8.57 -7.47 -1.98
CA ALA A 35 -9.80 -7.73 -1.27
C ALA A 35 -9.76 -7.22 0.18
N LEU A 36 -8.65 -7.42 0.89
CA LEU A 36 -8.47 -6.95 2.27
C LEU A 36 -8.49 -5.42 2.34
N MET A 37 -7.67 -4.75 1.53
CA MET A 37 -7.56 -3.29 1.53
C MET A 37 -8.84 -2.61 1.03
N GLN A 38 -9.56 -3.23 0.08
CA GLN A 38 -10.87 -2.76 -0.34
C GLN A 38 -11.89 -2.83 0.81
N ARG A 39 -11.93 -3.93 1.57
CA ARG A 39 -12.82 -4.04 2.74
C ARG A 39 -12.48 -3.01 3.82
N ALA A 40 -11.19 -2.86 4.13
CA ALA A 40 -10.74 -1.92 5.15
C ALA A 40 -11.02 -0.45 4.77
N SER A 41 -10.76 -0.07 3.51
CA SER A 41 -10.87 1.32 3.05
C SER A 41 -12.27 1.71 2.59
N GLY A 42 -13.08 0.75 2.12
CA GLY A 42 -14.34 1.00 1.42
C GLY A 42 -14.16 1.45 -0.04
N HIS A 43 -12.92 1.52 -0.55
CA HIS A 43 -12.62 1.98 -1.90
C HIS A 43 -12.28 0.81 -2.83
N ARG A 44 -12.65 0.94 -4.11
CA ARG A 44 -12.20 0.00 -5.14
C ARG A 44 -10.70 0.18 -5.39
N PRO A 45 -9.98 -0.90 -5.77
CA PRO A 45 -8.58 -0.77 -6.17
C PRO A 45 -8.46 0.06 -7.44
N VAL A 46 -7.46 0.94 -7.48
CA VAL A 46 -7.11 1.75 -8.66
C VAL A 46 -5.62 1.59 -8.93
N MET A 47 -5.22 1.59 -10.20
CA MET A 47 -3.80 1.58 -10.56
C MET A 47 -3.20 2.99 -10.37
N TRP A 48 -2.03 3.05 -9.75
CA TRP A 48 -1.22 4.25 -9.56
C TRP A 48 0.18 3.98 -10.11
N GLY A 49 0.31 4.03 -11.44
CA GLY A 49 1.51 3.57 -12.14
C GLY A 49 1.72 2.06 -11.99
N ARG A 50 2.67 1.64 -11.14
CA ARG A 50 2.95 0.21 -10.83
C ARG A 50 2.44 -0.24 -9.47
N MET A 51 1.65 0.61 -8.82
CA MET A 51 1.06 0.37 -7.50
C MET A 51 -0.44 0.19 -7.64
N VAL A 52 -1.04 -0.52 -6.70
CA VAL A 52 -2.48 -0.56 -6.50
C VAL A 52 -2.78 0.27 -5.26
N GLY A 53 -3.61 1.29 -5.42
CA GLY A 53 -4.00 2.22 -4.36
C GLY A 53 -5.49 2.17 -4.06
N PHE A 54 -5.85 2.55 -2.85
CA PHE A 54 -7.21 2.61 -2.34
C PHE A 54 -7.47 3.98 -1.71
N GLY A 55 -8.60 4.59 -2.07
CA GLY A 55 -8.92 5.96 -1.68
C GLY A 55 -8.02 6.99 -2.37
N ARG A 56 -8.26 8.26 -2.04
CA ARG A 56 -7.46 9.40 -2.50
C ARG A 56 -7.34 10.40 -1.36
N HIS A 57 -6.12 10.85 -1.13
CA HIS A 57 -5.75 11.82 -0.12
C HIS A 57 -4.88 12.89 -0.76
N HIS A 58 -5.30 14.14 -0.61
CA HIS A 58 -4.55 15.30 -1.05
C HIS A 58 -3.60 15.76 0.05
N TYR A 59 -2.31 15.91 -0.26
CA TYR A 59 -1.30 16.41 0.66
C TYR A 59 -0.81 17.77 0.20
N VAL A 60 -0.44 18.62 1.16
CA VAL A 60 0.19 19.93 0.93
C VAL A 60 1.42 19.99 1.81
N TYR A 61 2.57 20.31 1.22
CA TYR A 61 3.82 20.56 1.93
C TYR A 61 3.91 22.03 2.34
N ASP A 62 4.61 22.30 3.44
CA ASP A 62 4.87 23.66 3.93
C ASP A 62 5.61 24.53 2.89
N SER A 63 6.33 23.91 1.96
CA SER A 63 6.99 24.57 0.83
C SER A 63 6.04 24.98 -0.30
N GLY A 64 4.73 24.72 -0.17
CA GLY A 64 3.69 25.03 -1.15
C GLY A 64 3.47 23.95 -2.22
N GLY A 65 4.20 22.83 -2.16
CA GLY A 65 3.99 21.72 -3.09
C GLY A 65 2.84 20.83 -2.65
N GLU A 66 1.88 20.56 -3.54
CA GLU A 66 0.74 19.70 -3.24
C GLU A 66 0.63 18.53 -4.23
N GLY A 67 -0.21 17.56 -3.90
CA GLY A 67 -0.49 16.44 -4.79
C GLY A 67 -1.43 15.43 -4.17
N ASP A 68 -1.76 14.40 -4.96
CA ASP A 68 -2.63 13.33 -4.54
C ASP A 68 -1.87 12.02 -4.40
N ILE A 69 -2.31 11.21 -3.44
CA ILE A 69 -1.86 9.84 -3.24
C ILE A 69 -3.02 9.00 -2.72
N PHE A 70 -2.92 7.68 -2.86
CA PHE A 70 -3.85 6.77 -2.19
C PHE A 70 -3.70 6.81 -0.66
N GLU A 71 -4.76 6.43 0.07
CA GLU A 71 -4.74 6.34 1.54
C GLU A 71 -3.89 5.14 1.99
N ILE A 72 -4.15 3.98 1.37
CA ILE A 72 -3.38 2.73 1.53
C ILE A 72 -3.16 2.08 0.17
N GLY A 73 -2.15 1.23 0.04
CA GLY A 73 -1.88 0.55 -1.22
C GLY A 73 -0.75 -0.47 -1.15
N PHE A 74 -0.45 -1.10 -2.28
CA PHE A 74 0.68 -2.02 -2.39
C PHE A 74 1.30 -2.03 -3.80
N ALA A 75 2.51 -2.57 -3.91
CA ALA A 75 3.19 -2.88 -5.16
C ALA A 75 3.62 -4.34 -5.15
N SER A 76 3.35 -5.07 -6.23
CA SER A 76 3.68 -6.49 -6.39
C SER A 76 5.15 -6.77 -6.75
N GLY A 77 6.01 -5.74 -6.78
CA GLY A 77 7.43 -5.87 -7.12
C GLY A 77 8.20 -4.55 -7.14
N ALA A 78 8.02 -3.69 -6.14
CA ALA A 78 8.74 -2.41 -6.12
C ALA A 78 10.24 -2.60 -5.85
N GLY A 79 11.06 -2.23 -6.83
CA GLY A 79 12.53 -2.18 -6.70
C GLY A 79 13.28 -3.44 -7.11
N GLY A 80 12.66 -4.38 -7.82
CA GLY A 80 13.37 -5.53 -8.41
C GLY A 80 13.86 -6.58 -7.41
N LYS A 81 13.45 -6.49 -6.14
CA LYS A 81 13.85 -7.42 -5.07
C LYS A 81 12.84 -8.55 -4.81
N GLY A 82 11.77 -8.61 -5.59
CA GLY A 82 10.76 -9.68 -5.53
C GLY A 82 9.73 -9.58 -4.39
N ASP A 83 9.92 -8.69 -3.42
CA ASP A 83 8.97 -8.50 -2.30
C ASP A 83 7.74 -7.67 -2.70
N ILE A 84 6.61 -7.90 -2.03
CA ILE A 84 5.46 -6.99 -2.02
C ILE A 84 5.78 -5.84 -1.07
N SER A 85 5.63 -4.63 -1.57
CA SER A 85 5.68 -3.41 -0.76
C SER A 85 4.27 -3.01 -0.37
N LEU A 86 4.00 -2.89 0.93
CA LEU A 86 2.76 -2.42 1.51
C LEU A 86 2.95 -0.98 1.97
N TYR A 87 2.02 -0.12 1.59
CA TYR A 87 2.02 1.31 1.86
C TYR A 87 0.85 1.63 2.79
N PHE A 88 1.19 2.01 4.02
CA PHE A 88 0.26 2.48 5.06
C PHE A 88 0.40 3.99 5.33
N ASN A 89 0.98 4.70 4.35
CA ASN A 89 1.32 6.12 4.31
C ASN A 89 1.43 6.86 5.68
N THR A 90 2.55 6.61 6.36
CA THR A 90 3.37 7.48 7.25
C THR A 90 2.72 8.31 8.37
N GLY A 91 1.41 8.20 8.63
CA GLY A 91 0.78 8.83 9.80
C GLY A 91 1.03 8.11 11.12
N CYS A 92 1.43 6.83 11.06
CA CYS A 92 1.30 5.94 12.21
C CYS A 92 2.01 6.46 13.45
N ILE A 93 1.29 6.58 14.56
CA ILE A 93 1.89 6.71 15.90
C ILE A 93 2.99 5.63 15.99
N PRO A 94 4.28 6.01 16.10
CA PRO A 94 5.37 5.06 15.91
C PRO A 94 5.29 3.83 16.85
N ALA A 95 4.74 4.02 18.04
CA ALA A 95 4.56 2.98 19.04
C ALA A 95 3.48 1.95 18.67
N GLU A 96 2.28 2.39 18.23
CA GLU A 96 1.19 1.48 17.85
C GLU A 96 1.59 0.63 16.64
N ARG A 97 2.22 1.28 15.65
CA ARG A 97 2.77 0.57 14.49
C ARG A 97 3.84 -0.43 14.88
N ALA A 98 4.76 -0.09 15.80
CA ALA A 98 5.79 -1.01 16.24
C ALA A 98 5.18 -2.26 16.93
N ALA A 99 4.14 -2.08 17.74
CA ALA A 99 3.44 -3.19 18.39
C ALA A 99 2.75 -4.12 17.37
N LEU A 100 2.08 -3.56 16.36
CA LEU A 100 1.48 -4.33 15.28
C LEU A 100 2.55 -5.07 14.46
N LEU A 101 3.64 -4.39 14.07
CA LEU A 101 4.72 -5.02 13.32
C LEU A 101 5.37 -6.18 14.08
N ALA A 102 5.52 -6.09 15.40
CA ALA A 102 6.05 -7.19 16.21
C ALA A 102 5.20 -8.47 16.12
N ARG A 103 3.89 -8.33 15.85
CA ARG A 103 2.93 -9.44 15.70
C ARG A 103 2.72 -9.88 14.24
N LEU A 104 3.16 -9.09 13.26
CA LEU A 104 2.82 -9.30 11.85
C LEU A 104 3.39 -10.59 11.26
N GLY A 105 4.50 -11.11 11.79
CA GLY A 105 5.21 -12.25 11.21
C GLY A 105 6.43 -11.83 10.40
N LYS A 106 6.80 -12.57 9.36
CA LYS A 106 8.07 -12.38 8.64
C LYS A 106 7.97 -11.23 7.64
N HIS A 107 8.55 -10.10 8.02
CA HIS A 107 8.54 -8.88 7.22
C HIS A 107 9.86 -8.11 7.36
N ARG A 108 10.05 -7.13 6.47
CA ARG A 108 11.02 -6.04 6.64
C ARG A 108 10.24 -4.73 6.68
N HIS A 109 10.73 -3.69 7.31
CA HIS A 109 10.06 -2.39 7.26
C HIS A 109 11.06 -1.24 7.05
N GLY A 110 10.60 -0.22 6.34
CA GLY A 110 11.27 1.08 6.23
C GLY A 110 10.53 2.16 7.01
N LYS A 111 10.87 3.43 6.76
CA LYS A 111 10.24 4.59 7.41
C LYS A 111 8.72 4.68 7.19
N GLY A 112 8.23 4.23 6.03
CA GLY A 112 6.80 4.33 5.68
C GLY A 112 6.21 3.12 4.94
N CYS A 113 7.01 2.07 4.75
CA CYS A 113 6.61 0.89 3.98
C CYS A 113 6.89 -0.38 4.78
N VAL A 114 6.10 -1.42 4.53
CA VAL A 114 6.36 -2.79 5.00
C VAL A 114 6.60 -3.67 3.78
N TYR A 115 7.57 -4.57 3.86
CA TYR A 115 7.94 -5.47 2.79
C TYR A 115 7.70 -6.91 3.22
N VAL A 116 6.94 -7.65 2.43
CA VAL A 116 6.62 -9.06 2.68
C VAL A 116 6.92 -9.88 1.43
N LYS A 117 7.42 -11.10 1.59
CA LYS A 117 7.71 -11.97 0.44
C LYS A 117 6.44 -12.56 -0.16
N ARG A 118 5.52 -13.00 0.70
CA ARG A 118 4.25 -13.66 0.40
C ARG A 118 3.28 -13.43 1.54
N LEU A 119 1.98 -13.53 1.31
CA LEU A 119 1.01 -13.34 2.39
C LEU A 119 1.03 -14.47 3.42
N ALA A 120 1.40 -15.69 3.02
CA ALA A 120 1.49 -16.83 3.93
C ALA A 120 2.55 -16.65 5.05
N ASP A 121 3.44 -15.67 4.92
CA ASP A 121 4.50 -15.36 5.89
C ASP A 121 4.03 -14.36 6.97
N VAL A 122 2.80 -13.83 6.86
CA VAL A 122 2.26 -12.80 7.75
C VAL A 122 0.85 -13.11 8.26
N ASP A 123 0.53 -12.53 9.41
CA ASP A 123 -0.80 -12.60 10.02
C ASP A 123 -1.74 -11.60 9.32
N LEU A 124 -2.81 -12.12 8.70
CA LEU A 124 -3.78 -11.31 7.97
C LEU A 124 -4.65 -10.44 8.90
N GLY A 125 -4.90 -10.87 10.14
CA GLY A 125 -5.62 -10.07 11.12
C GLY A 125 -4.80 -8.86 11.55
N VAL A 126 -3.51 -9.06 11.82
CA VAL A 126 -2.58 -7.95 12.11
C VAL A 126 -2.43 -7.01 10.91
N LEU A 127 -2.44 -7.55 9.69
CA LEU A 127 -2.41 -6.75 8.46
C LEU A 127 -3.68 -5.89 8.30
N GLU A 128 -4.84 -6.41 8.69
CA GLU A 128 -6.10 -5.66 8.71
C GLU A 128 -6.08 -4.57 9.80
N GLU A 129 -5.57 -4.86 11.00
CA GLU A 129 -5.32 -3.86 12.05
C GLU A 129 -4.42 -2.72 11.53
N LEU A 130 -3.32 -3.05 10.82
CA LEU A 130 -2.44 -2.05 10.20
C LEU A 130 -3.16 -1.17 9.16
N CYS A 131 -4.06 -1.73 8.36
CA CYS A 131 -4.87 -0.96 7.42
C CYS A 131 -5.82 -0.01 8.16
N ALA A 132 -6.50 -0.50 9.19
CA ALA A 132 -7.46 0.28 9.96
C ALA A 132 -6.79 1.46 10.70
N THR A 133 -5.65 1.22 11.36
CA THR A 133 -4.86 2.29 12.02
C THR A 133 -4.43 3.35 11.01
N ALA A 134 -3.91 2.95 9.84
CA ALA A 134 -3.47 3.89 8.80
C ALA A 134 -4.62 4.75 8.24
N LEU A 135 -5.79 4.16 8.03
CA LEU A 135 -6.97 4.87 7.52
C LEU A 135 -7.54 5.85 8.55
N LYS A 136 -7.55 5.47 9.83
CA LYS A 136 -8.05 6.32 10.92
C LYS A 136 -7.29 7.64 10.99
N GLU A 137 -5.97 7.61 10.86
CA GLU A 137 -5.11 8.80 10.91
C GLU A 137 -5.25 9.70 9.68
N LYS A 138 -5.56 9.14 8.52
CA LYS A 138 -5.77 9.92 7.30
C LYS A 138 -7.09 10.67 7.27
N ARG A 139 -8.05 10.20 8.06
CA ARG A 139 -9.43 10.70 8.11
C ARG A 139 -9.74 11.48 9.38
N SER A 140 -8.80 11.57 10.32
CA SER A 140 -8.86 12.41 11.52
C SER A 140 -8.44 13.83 11.23
#